data_AF-A0A936GML8-F1
#
_entry.id   AF-A0A936GML8-F1
#
_cell.length_a   1.000
_cell.length_b   1.000
_cell.length_c   1.000
_cell.angle_alpha   90.00
_cell.angle_beta   90.00
_cell.angle_gamma   90.00
#
_symmetry.space_group_name_H-M   'P 1'
#
loop_
_entity.id
_entity.type
_entity.pdbx_description
1 polymer ?
#
loop_
_entity_poly.entity_id
_entity_poly.type
_entity_poly.pdbx_seq_one_letter_code
_entity_poly.pdbx_strand_id
1 'polypeptide(L)'
;MNLNQIPFGLLLTSNELVDVSDVESGKNCKCICPSCKTPLIARQGSIKVWHFAHASKNVYEKTENECDFSFYISVRLMAKQLINEKLTLTLPEFYDTIELREDRFGNIVKDKFLVTEEKEISITDIKIETNFFGIIVDLVGNIEGYNFVVYFVHPGRKVPPELSLLDNRKCGVISVDFSSLPELFIKARREGTSYKEALMRFLSHEKESKKWIFHPNFQRAKANAIEALKRRFENERKLAKFTCVMCKVDWDGFIQGGNICPKCGDHLYSKQI
;
A
#
# COMPACT_ATOMS: atom_id res chain seq x y z
N MET A 1 2.80 -22.17 0.75
CA MET A 1 1.72 -23.16 1.00
C MET A 1 0.89 -23.29 -0.27
N ASN A 2 0.17 -24.39 -0.47
CA ASN A 2 -0.91 -24.41 -1.48
C ASN A 2 -2.10 -23.58 -0.93
N LEU A 3 -2.82 -22.83 -1.78
CA LEU A 3 -3.95 -21.99 -1.37
C LEU A 3 -5.13 -22.76 -0.75
N ASN A 4 -5.12 -24.08 -0.91
CA ASN A 4 -6.06 -25.02 -0.26
C ASN A 4 -5.61 -25.45 1.16
N GLN A 5 -4.45 -25.00 1.63
CA GLN A 5 -3.97 -25.25 2.98
C GLN A 5 -4.38 -24.10 3.90
N ILE A 6 -5.12 -24.40 4.95
CA ILE A 6 -5.72 -23.39 5.83
C ILE A 6 -4.81 -23.21 7.05
N PRO A 7 -4.24 -22.03 7.32
CA PRO A 7 -3.42 -21.79 8.51
C PRO A 7 -4.26 -21.62 9.79
N PHE A 8 -5.49 -21.12 9.66
CA PHE A 8 -6.34 -20.78 10.80
C PHE A 8 -7.72 -21.45 10.70
N GLY A 9 -8.07 -22.25 11.70
CA GLY A 9 -9.37 -22.91 11.82
C GLY A 9 -10.26 -22.20 12.82
N LEU A 10 -11.58 -22.26 12.65
CA LEU A 10 -12.53 -21.73 13.64
C LEU A 10 -12.84 -22.83 14.67
N LEU A 11 -12.44 -22.63 15.92
CA LEU A 11 -12.67 -23.57 17.00
C LEU A 11 -14.13 -23.49 17.47
N LEU A 12 -14.86 -24.61 17.40
CA LEU A 12 -16.31 -24.61 17.69
C LEU A 12 -16.65 -24.25 19.15
N THR A 13 -15.79 -24.55 20.10
CA THR A 13 -16.07 -24.36 21.53
C THR A 13 -15.97 -22.90 21.96
N SER A 14 -15.04 -22.13 21.38
CA SER A 14 -14.84 -20.71 21.70
C SER A 14 -15.42 -19.77 20.64
N ASN A 15 -15.71 -20.29 19.44
CA ASN A 15 -16.03 -19.50 18.25
C ASN A 15 -14.90 -18.52 17.87
N GLU A 16 -13.65 -18.89 18.16
CA GLU A 16 -12.46 -18.12 17.82
C GLU A 16 -11.62 -18.82 16.76
N LEU A 17 -10.93 -18.04 15.95
CA LEU A 17 -9.88 -18.57 15.09
C LEU A 17 -8.68 -18.97 15.92
N VAL A 18 -8.14 -20.13 15.61
CA VAL A 18 -6.95 -20.71 16.24
C VAL A 18 -5.90 -21.06 15.20
N ASP A 19 -4.63 -20.97 15.61
CA ASP A 19 -3.51 -21.44 14.80
C ASP A 19 -3.53 -22.96 14.76
N VAL A 20 -3.05 -23.55 13.67
CA VAL A 20 -2.84 -24.99 13.62
C VAL A 20 -1.84 -25.45 14.68
N SER A 21 -0.95 -24.59 15.19
CA SER A 21 -0.07 -24.91 16.32
C SER A 21 -0.79 -25.07 17.65
N ASP A 22 -1.98 -24.48 17.80
CA ASP A 22 -2.64 -24.33 19.11
C ASP A 22 -3.63 -25.46 19.42
N VAL A 23 -3.74 -26.44 18.53
CA VAL A 23 -4.75 -27.51 18.60
C VAL A 23 -4.11 -28.89 18.56
N GLU A 24 -4.87 -29.90 18.97
CA GLU A 24 -4.47 -31.29 18.77
C GLU A 24 -4.42 -31.65 17.28
N SER A 25 -3.40 -32.42 16.90
CA SER A 25 -3.30 -32.98 15.54
C SER A 25 -4.48 -33.90 15.23
N GLY A 26 -4.86 -33.96 13.96
CA GLY A 26 -5.92 -34.82 13.46
C GLY A 26 -7.32 -34.22 13.59
N LYS A 27 -8.33 -35.10 13.72
CA LYS A 27 -9.76 -34.75 13.78
C LYS A 27 -10.17 -34.18 15.15
N ASN A 28 -9.34 -34.36 16.17
CA ASN A 28 -9.62 -33.89 17.53
C ASN A 28 -9.42 -32.38 17.70
N CYS A 29 -8.96 -31.66 16.67
CA CYS A 29 -8.83 -30.21 16.72
C CYS A 29 -10.17 -29.47 16.89
N LYS A 30 -11.31 -30.13 16.63
CA LYS A 30 -12.67 -29.56 16.75
C LYS A 30 -12.85 -28.23 16.00
N CYS A 31 -12.08 -28.04 14.93
CA CYS A 31 -12.12 -26.84 14.10
C CYS A 31 -12.99 -27.04 12.86
N ILE A 32 -13.60 -25.97 12.39
CA ILE A 32 -14.27 -25.89 11.09
C ILE A 32 -13.63 -24.83 10.20
N CYS A 33 -13.79 -24.97 8.89
CA CYS A 33 -13.36 -23.96 7.93
C CYS A 33 -14.16 -22.67 8.16
N PRO A 34 -13.52 -21.51 8.36
CA PRO A 34 -14.26 -20.28 8.59
C PRO A 34 -15.07 -19.84 7.36
N SER A 35 -14.69 -20.29 6.16
CA SER A 35 -15.38 -20.03 4.88
C SER A 35 -16.58 -20.98 4.69
N CYS A 36 -16.33 -22.26 4.42
CA CYS A 36 -17.38 -23.22 4.05
C CYS A 36 -17.98 -24.02 5.22
N LYS A 37 -17.54 -23.75 6.46
CA LYS A 37 -17.98 -24.42 7.70
C LYS A 37 -17.77 -25.94 7.76
N THR A 38 -17.09 -26.53 6.76
CA THR A 38 -16.75 -27.96 6.76
C THR A 38 -15.75 -28.28 7.87
N PRO A 39 -15.90 -29.41 8.59
CA PRO A 39 -14.93 -29.85 9.59
C PRO A 39 -13.51 -29.96 9.04
N LEU A 40 -12.54 -29.56 9.86
CA LEU A 40 -11.13 -29.58 9.53
C LEU A 40 -10.39 -30.72 10.23
N ILE A 41 -9.25 -31.09 9.66
CA ILE A 41 -8.25 -31.99 10.22
C ILE A 41 -6.97 -31.16 10.37
N ALA A 42 -6.46 -31.01 11.58
CA ALA A 42 -5.16 -30.41 11.81
C ALA A 42 -4.07 -31.36 11.33
N ARG A 43 -3.23 -30.94 10.38
CA ARG A 43 -2.09 -31.73 9.89
C ARG A 43 -0.81 -31.13 10.43
N GLN A 44 -0.32 -31.73 11.50
CA GLN A 44 0.97 -31.41 12.10
C GLN A 44 1.94 -32.56 11.83
N GLY A 45 3.16 -32.25 11.40
CA GLY A 45 4.18 -33.26 11.13
C GLY A 45 5.59 -32.67 10.99
N SER A 46 6.60 -33.53 10.94
CA SER A 46 8.02 -33.11 10.85
C SER A 46 8.46 -32.69 9.44
N ILE A 47 7.74 -33.14 8.41
CA ILE A 47 8.16 -32.98 7.00
C ILE A 47 7.34 -31.90 6.27
N LYS A 48 6.01 -31.94 6.39
CA LYS A 48 5.12 -31.01 5.69
C LYS A 48 4.76 -29.83 6.58
N VAL A 49 4.58 -28.67 5.95
CA VAL A 49 4.11 -27.45 6.61
C VAL A 49 2.77 -27.71 7.28
N TRP A 50 2.62 -27.22 8.51
CA TRP A 50 1.41 -27.45 9.29
C TRP A 50 0.26 -26.67 8.68
N HIS A 51 -0.90 -27.31 8.58
CA HIS A 51 -2.11 -26.71 8.03
C HIS A 51 -3.34 -27.49 8.46
N PHE A 52 -4.49 -26.85 8.41
CA PHE A 52 -5.75 -27.53 8.39
C PHE A 52 -6.10 -27.97 6.96
N ALA A 53 -6.72 -29.14 6.86
CA ALA A 53 -7.31 -29.67 5.64
C ALA A 53 -8.78 -30.05 5.89
N HIS A 54 -9.66 -29.95 4.90
CA HIS A 54 -11.03 -30.41 5.02
C HIS A 54 -11.10 -31.92 5.30
N ALA A 55 -11.99 -32.32 6.21
CA ALA A 55 -12.14 -33.72 6.63
C ALA A 55 -12.85 -34.60 5.58
N SER A 56 -13.64 -33.99 4.71
CA SER A 56 -14.44 -34.67 3.68
C SER A 56 -14.22 -34.00 2.33
N LYS A 57 -13.83 -34.78 1.32
CA LYS A 57 -13.77 -34.32 -0.08
C LYS A 57 -15.14 -34.22 -0.76
N ASN A 58 -16.23 -34.64 -0.11
CA ASN A 58 -17.56 -34.79 -0.75
C ASN A 58 -18.66 -33.89 -0.17
N VAL A 59 -18.32 -32.92 0.70
CA VAL A 59 -19.31 -31.94 1.22
C VAL A 59 -19.49 -30.75 0.27
N TYR A 60 -18.71 -30.70 -0.83
CA TYR A 60 -18.82 -29.69 -1.88
C TYR A 60 -20.13 -29.76 -2.69
N GLU A 61 -20.99 -30.77 -2.47
CA GLU A 61 -22.30 -30.87 -3.12
C GLU A 61 -23.30 -29.77 -2.69
N LYS A 62 -22.98 -28.95 -1.69
CA LYS A 62 -23.83 -27.83 -1.23
C LYS A 62 -23.16 -26.46 -1.17
N THR A 63 -22.03 -26.27 -1.85
CA THR A 63 -21.42 -24.96 -2.03
C THR A 63 -21.05 -24.80 -3.48
N GLU A 64 -21.64 -23.81 -4.16
CA GLU A 64 -21.50 -23.59 -5.61
C GLU A 64 -20.05 -23.38 -6.11
N ASN A 65 -19.05 -23.28 -5.22
CA ASN A 65 -17.63 -23.18 -5.61
C ASN A 65 -16.71 -23.93 -4.64
N GLU A 66 -15.62 -24.49 -5.16
CA GLU A 66 -14.47 -24.94 -4.37
C GLU A 66 -14.01 -23.80 -3.44
N CYS A 67 -13.47 -24.14 -2.27
CA CYS A 67 -13.02 -23.14 -1.30
C CYS A 67 -11.67 -22.51 -1.73
N ASP A 68 -11.62 -21.97 -2.94
CA ASP A 68 -10.42 -21.55 -3.71
C ASP A 68 -9.53 -20.55 -2.98
N PHE A 69 -10.11 -19.80 -2.05
CA PHE A 69 -9.40 -18.78 -1.27
C PHE A 69 -9.38 -19.09 0.24
N SER A 70 -9.51 -20.37 0.62
CA SER A 70 -9.53 -20.79 2.04
C SER A 70 -8.34 -20.25 2.86
N PHE A 71 -7.13 -20.22 2.28
CA PHE A 71 -5.95 -19.59 2.87
C PHE A 71 -6.21 -18.11 3.18
N TYR A 72 -6.41 -17.27 2.15
CA TYR A 72 -6.53 -15.83 2.32
C TYR A 72 -7.73 -15.41 3.15
N ILE A 73 -8.86 -16.12 3.04
CA ILE A 73 -10.05 -15.87 3.86
C ILE A 73 -9.71 -16.13 5.34
N SER A 74 -9.11 -17.27 5.66
CA SER A 74 -8.74 -17.59 7.05
C SER A 74 -7.74 -16.58 7.62
N VAL A 75 -6.76 -16.15 6.82
CA VAL A 75 -5.75 -15.15 7.22
C VAL A 75 -6.38 -13.78 7.42
N ARG A 76 -7.25 -13.32 6.52
CA ARG A 76 -7.97 -12.06 6.65
C ARG A 76 -8.86 -12.03 7.88
N LEU A 77 -9.54 -13.13 8.18
CA LEU A 77 -10.34 -13.23 9.39
C LEU A 77 -9.47 -13.25 10.66
N MET A 78 -8.35 -13.98 10.63
CA MET A 78 -7.40 -13.99 11.75
C MET A 78 -6.79 -12.61 11.98
N ALA A 79 -6.38 -11.89 10.93
CA ALA A 79 -5.86 -10.54 11.02
C ALA A 79 -6.83 -9.63 11.78
N LYS A 80 -8.12 -9.67 11.41
CA LYS A 80 -9.16 -8.92 12.11
C LYS A 80 -9.32 -9.34 13.57
N GLN A 81 -9.23 -10.63 13.89
CA GLN A 81 -9.34 -11.11 15.27
C GLN A 81 -8.15 -10.69 16.13
N LEU A 82 -6.93 -10.67 15.57
CA LEU A 82 -5.72 -10.30 16.31
C LEU A 82 -5.61 -8.80 16.54
N ILE A 83 -6.24 -7.99 15.68
CA ILE A 83 -6.26 -6.54 15.81
C ILE A 83 -7.28 -6.15 16.87
N ASN A 84 -6.79 -5.50 17.91
CA ASN A 84 -7.57 -5.02 19.04
C ASN A 84 -7.81 -3.50 18.93
N GLU A 85 -7.85 -2.80 20.07
CA GLU A 85 -8.09 -1.35 20.15
C GLU A 85 -6.98 -0.50 19.51
N LYS A 86 -5.76 -1.03 19.37
CA LYS A 86 -4.60 -0.29 18.84
C LYS A 86 -3.77 -1.12 17.88
N LEU A 87 -3.38 -0.52 16.76
CA LEU A 87 -2.49 -1.13 15.77
C LEU A 87 -1.37 -0.16 15.38
N THR A 88 -0.13 -0.60 15.55
CA THR A 88 1.05 0.14 15.06
C THR A 88 1.42 -0.37 13.68
N LEU A 89 1.65 0.53 12.73
CA LEU A 89 2.02 0.21 11.35
C LEU A 89 3.22 1.04 10.89
N THR A 90 4.21 0.38 10.30
CA THR A 90 5.26 1.01 9.49
C THR A 90 4.73 1.18 8.07
N LEU A 91 4.59 2.43 7.61
CA LEU A 91 4.06 2.78 6.29
C LEU A 91 5.18 3.27 5.37
N PRO A 92 5.12 2.95 4.06
CA PRO A 92 6.10 3.43 3.11
C PRO A 92 5.97 4.93 2.85
N GLU A 93 7.07 5.49 2.37
CA GLU A 93 7.07 6.76 1.65
C GLU A 93 6.09 6.72 0.48
N PHE A 94 5.51 7.88 0.16
CA PHE A 94 4.58 8.02 -0.95
C PHE A 94 5.03 9.17 -1.85
N TYR A 95 5.28 8.85 -3.11
CA TYR A 95 5.55 9.84 -4.16
C TYR A 95 4.53 9.73 -5.27
N ASP A 96 4.39 10.83 -6.00
CA ASP A 96 3.73 10.84 -7.29
C ASP A 96 4.50 11.75 -8.26
N THR A 97 4.09 11.78 -9.52
CA THR A 97 4.73 12.54 -10.60
C THR A 97 3.73 13.51 -11.18
N ILE A 98 4.17 14.75 -11.37
CA ILE A 98 3.41 15.75 -12.13
C ILE A 98 4.01 15.89 -13.53
N GLU A 99 3.15 16.18 -14.50
CA GLU A 99 3.56 16.47 -15.87
C GLU A 99 3.04 17.88 -16.22
N LEU A 100 3.95 18.78 -16.59
CA LEU A 100 3.61 20.12 -17.06
C LEU A 100 4.12 20.32 -18.49
N ARG A 101 3.31 21.02 -19.28
CA ARG A 101 3.72 21.48 -20.61
C ARG A 101 4.57 22.74 -20.46
N GLU A 102 5.78 22.69 -20.96
CA GLU A 102 6.80 23.74 -20.82
C GLU A 102 6.58 24.89 -21.81
N ASP A 103 6.11 24.59 -23.02
CA ASP A 103 6.02 25.57 -24.11
C ASP A 103 4.90 25.30 -25.12
N ARG A 104 4.82 26.17 -26.13
CA ARG A 104 3.88 26.08 -27.26
C ARG A 104 4.25 24.97 -28.26
N PHE A 105 5.44 24.38 -28.14
CA PHE A 105 5.94 23.28 -28.98
C PHE A 105 5.57 21.91 -28.41
N GLY A 106 5.03 21.86 -27.19
CA GLY A 106 4.47 20.64 -26.60
C GLY A 106 5.46 19.83 -25.78
N ASN A 107 6.61 20.41 -25.40
CA ASN A 107 7.55 19.74 -24.50
C ASN A 107 6.91 19.46 -23.14
N ILE A 108 7.02 18.23 -22.66
CA ILE A 108 6.48 17.77 -21.37
C ILE A 108 7.62 17.56 -20.41
N VAL A 109 7.56 18.26 -19.28
CA VAL A 109 8.48 18.07 -18.17
C VAL A 109 7.77 17.28 -17.08
N LYS A 110 8.44 16.23 -16.62
CA LYS A 110 7.97 15.40 -15.51
C LYS A 110 8.79 15.72 -14.27
N ASP A 111 8.14 15.97 -13.15
CA ASP A 111 8.81 16.14 -11.86
C ASP A 111 8.17 15.26 -10.79
N LYS A 112 9.00 14.65 -9.95
CA LYS A 112 8.56 13.74 -8.89
C LYS A 112 8.45 14.52 -7.59
N PHE A 113 7.35 14.34 -6.86
CA PHE A 113 7.13 15.01 -5.58
C PHE A 113 6.77 14.01 -4.48
N LEU A 114 7.19 14.34 -3.25
CA LEU A 114 6.93 13.57 -2.05
C LEU A 114 5.61 14.01 -1.42
N VAL A 115 4.74 13.05 -1.10
CA VAL A 115 3.47 13.25 -0.39
C VAL A 115 3.64 13.08 1.12
N THR A 116 4.36 12.02 1.51
CA THR A 116 4.76 11.74 2.89
C THR A 116 6.01 10.87 2.90
N GLU A 117 6.87 11.09 3.89
CA GLU A 117 7.98 10.18 4.20
C GLU A 117 7.46 8.87 4.79
N GLU A 118 8.34 7.87 4.83
CA GLU A 118 8.14 6.64 5.60
C GLU A 118 7.95 7.00 7.08
N LYS A 119 6.93 6.40 7.70
CA LYS A 119 6.60 6.71 9.09
C LYS A 119 5.97 5.52 9.78
N GLU A 120 6.31 5.35 11.06
CA GLU A 120 5.55 4.51 11.96
C GLU A 120 4.37 5.31 12.54
N ILE A 121 3.17 4.74 12.43
CA ILE A 121 1.94 5.32 12.94
C ILE A 121 1.28 4.37 13.92
N SER A 122 0.46 4.92 14.82
CA SER A 122 -0.45 4.15 15.66
C SER A 122 -1.88 4.56 15.34
N ILE A 123 -2.73 3.56 15.09
CA ILE A 123 -4.17 3.75 14.87
C ILE A 123 -4.89 3.26 16.12
N THR A 124 -5.86 4.04 16.60
CA THR A 124 -6.72 3.71 17.75
C THR A 124 -8.19 3.60 17.34
N ASP A 125 -9.08 3.28 18.28
CA ASP A 125 -10.53 3.22 18.08
C ASP A 125 -10.95 2.36 16.89
N ILE A 126 -10.28 1.20 16.76
CA ILE A 126 -10.38 0.36 15.57
C ILE A 126 -11.74 -0.32 15.52
N LYS A 127 -12.41 -0.15 14.37
CA LYS A 127 -13.64 -0.83 13.99
C LYS A 127 -13.37 -1.76 12.83
N ILE A 128 -13.85 -2.99 12.96
CA ILE A 128 -13.65 -4.06 11.99
C ILE A 128 -14.88 -4.18 11.09
N GLU A 129 -14.69 -4.57 9.81
CA GLU A 129 -15.79 -4.79 8.84
C GLU A 129 -16.80 -3.65 8.80
N THR A 130 -16.28 -2.43 8.74
CA THR A 130 -17.08 -1.21 8.86
C THR A 130 -17.47 -0.70 7.48
N ASN A 131 -18.71 -0.19 7.38
CA ASN A 131 -19.12 0.55 6.19
C ASN A 131 -18.45 1.93 6.19
N PHE A 132 -17.63 2.18 5.18
CA PHE A 132 -16.96 3.44 4.94
C PHE A 132 -17.41 3.98 3.58
N PHE A 133 -18.32 4.95 3.61
CA PHE A 133 -18.92 5.55 2.41
C PHE A 133 -19.53 4.55 1.42
N GLY A 134 -20.29 3.58 1.91
CA GLY A 134 -20.95 2.57 1.09
C GLY A 134 -20.10 1.33 0.80
N ILE A 135 -18.83 1.33 1.22
CA ILE A 135 -17.88 0.24 0.97
C ILE A 135 -17.61 -0.47 2.29
N ILE A 136 -17.72 -1.80 2.33
CA ILE A 136 -17.30 -2.57 3.49
C ILE A 136 -15.77 -2.76 3.44
N VAL A 137 -15.09 -2.07 4.35
CA VAL A 137 -13.63 -2.11 4.49
C VAL A 137 -13.22 -3.00 5.66
N ASP A 138 -11.95 -3.43 5.69
CA ASP A 138 -11.47 -4.34 6.72
C ASP A 138 -11.38 -3.67 8.09
N LEU A 139 -10.73 -2.51 8.14
CA LEU A 139 -10.52 -1.74 9.36
C LEU A 139 -10.74 -0.25 9.10
N VAL A 140 -11.36 0.42 10.07
CA VAL A 140 -11.36 1.88 10.20
C VAL A 140 -10.93 2.21 11.61
N GLY A 141 -9.87 2.99 11.77
CA GLY A 141 -9.50 3.55 13.06
C GLY A 141 -9.22 5.04 12.98
N ASN A 142 -8.60 5.59 14.01
CA ASN A 142 -8.32 7.01 14.17
C ASN A 142 -6.82 7.30 14.27
N ILE A 143 -6.39 8.40 13.63
CA ILE A 143 -5.08 9.03 13.85
C ILE A 143 -5.31 10.52 13.99
N GLU A 144 -5.13 11.08 15.19
CA GLU A 144 -5.21 12.53 15.44
C GLU A 144 -6.48 13.19 14.85
N GLY A 145 -7.63 12.49 14.92
CA GLY A 145 -8.90 12.98 14.38
C GLY A 145 -9.15 12.69 12.89
N TYR A 146 -8.23 12.02 12.21
CA TYR A 146 -8.42 11.51 10.84
C TYR A 146 -8.88 10.05 10.88
N ASN A 147 -9.84 9.69 10.04
CA ASN A 147 -10.17 8.29 9.81
C ASN A 147 -9.01 7.62 9.06
N PHE A 148 -8.57 6.46 9.51
CA PHE A 148 -7.54 5.69 8.83
C PHE A 148 -8.08 4.33 8.45
N VAL A 149 -8.16 4.08 7.15
CA VAL A 149 -8.73 2.87 6.57
C VAL A 149 -7.62 1.94 6.15
N VAL A 150 -7.74 0.67 6.55
CA VAL A 150 -6.88 -0.41 6.08
C VAL A 150 -7.75 -1.38 5.31
N TYR A 151 -7.35 -1.71 4.09
CA TYR A 151 -8.05 -2.66 3.22
C TYR A 151 -7.13 -3.83 2.86
N PHE A 152 -7.55 -5.06 3.17
CA PHE A 152 -6.76 -6.26 2.91
C PHE A 152 -7.01 -6.75 1.48
N VAL A 153 -5.94 -6.91 0.71
CA VAL A 153 -5.97 -7.39 -0.68
C VAL A 153 -5.25 -8.73 -0.81
N HIS A 154 -5.68 -9.52 -1.79
CA HIS A 154 -5.06 -10.77 -2.17
C HIS A 154 -5.39 -11.03 -3.66
N PRO A 155 -4.84 -12.08 -4.31
CA PRO A 155 -5.08 -12.31 -5.74
C PRO A 155 -6.57 -12.31 -6.16
N GLY A 156 -7.47 -12.81 -5.31
CA GLY A 156 -8.92 -12.83 -5.52
C GLY A 156 -9.72 -11.63 -4.99
N ARG A 157 -9.07 -10.60 -4.42
CA ARG A 157 -9.74 -9.40 -3.87
C ARG A 157 -8.90 -8.16 -4.15
N LYS A 158 -9.41 -7.26 -4.98
CA LYS A 158 -8.77 -5.99 -5.34
C LYS A 158 -9.35 -4.82 -4.52
N VAL A 159 -8.64 -3.70 -4.53
CA VAL A 159 -9.11 -2.44 -3.93
C VAL A 159 -10.27 -1.89 -4.77
N PRO A 160 -11.42 -1.58 -4.15
CA PRO A 160 -12.50 -0.85 -4.82
C PRO A 160 -12.02 0.53 -5.31
N PRO A 161 -12.22 0.89 -6.59
CA PRO A 161 -11.79 2.18 -7.14
C PRO A 161 -12.30 3.39 -6.37
N GLU A 162 -13.46 3.28 -5.73
CA GLU A 162 -14.11 4.34 -4.97
C GLU A 162 -13.26 4.79 -3.77
N LEU A 163 -12.38 3.92 -3.24
CA LEU A 163 -11.48 4.27 -2.13
C LEU A 163 -10.35 5.23 -2.52
N SER A 164 -10.04 5.39 -3.82
CA SER A 164 -9.08 6.41 -4.28
C SER A 164 -9.73 7.76 -4.59
N LEU A 165 -11.07 7.83 -4.61
CA LEU A 165 -11.85 9.01 -5.02
C LEU A 165 -12.39 9.82 -3.83
N LEU A 166 -11.79 9.68 -2.65
CA LEU A 166 -12.25 10.27 -1.39
C LEU A 166 -11.81 11.74 -1.20
N ASP A 167 -11.78 12.54 -2.26
CA ASP A 167 -11.26 13.91 -2.22
C ASP A 167 -11.91 14.78 -1.12
N ASN A 168 -11.08 15.66 -0.52
CA ASN A 168 -11.45 16.57 0.58
C ASN A 168 -11.97 15.90 1.86
N ARG A 169 -11.65 14.63 2.09
CA ARG A 169 -11.97 13.93 3.34
C ARG A 169 -10.78 13.91 4.29
N LYS A 170 -11.07 14.04 5.59
CA LYS A 170 -10.09 13.82 6.66
C LYS A 170 -9.85 12.32 6.85
N CYS A 171 -9.25 11.67 5.86
CA CYS A 171 -8.88 10.27 5.96
C CYS A 171 -7.59 9.91 5.23
N GLY A 172 -6.96 8.83 5.68
CA GLY A 172 -5.94 8.09 4.94
C GLY A 172 -6.45 6.69 4.62
N VAL A 173 -6.09 6.16 3.45
CA VAL A 173 -6.44 4.80 3.05
C VAL A 173 -5.20 4.08 2.55
N ILE A 174 -4.94 2.91 3.11
CA ILE A 174 -3.91 1.99 2.62
C ILE A 174 -4.52 0.65 2.25
N SER A 175 -3.89 -0.02 1.30
CA SER A 175 -4.08 -1.45 1.08
C SER A 175 -2.92 -2.23 1.70
N VAL A 176 -3.19 -3.41 2.24
CA VAL A 176 -2.17 -4.38 2.67
C VAL A 176 -2.32 -5.66 1.87
N ASP A 177 -1.29 -6.03 1.12
CA ASP A 177 -1.29 -7.15 0.19
C ASP A 177 -0.78 -8.43 0.84
N PHE A 178 -1.66 -9.42 0.95
CA PHE A 178 -1.37 -10.70 1.58
C PHE A 178 -0.71 -11.71 0.64
N SER A 179 -0.45 -11.37 -0.63
CA SER A 179 0.09 -12.30 -1.64
C SER A 179 1.41 -12.98 -1.25
N SER A 180 2.23 -12.36 -0.39
CA SER A 180 3.49 -12.93 0.10
C SER A 180 3.36 -13.82 1.35
N LEU A 181 2.20 -13.81 2.03
CA LEU A 181 1.99 -14.58 3.26
C LEU A 181 2.15 -16.11 3.11
N PRO A 182 1.78 -16.76 1.99
CA PRO A 182 2.01 -18.19 1.82
C PRO A 182 3.48 -18.60 1.90
N GLU A 183 4.39 -17.71 1.51
CA GLU A 183 5.85 -17.92 1.62
C GLU A 183 6.36 -17.54 3.01
N LEU A 184 5.87 -16.43 3.56
CA LEU A 184 6.18 -16.01 4.93
C LEU A 184 5.86 -17.12 5.94
N PHE A 185 4.71 -17.76 5.84
CA PHE A 185 4.30 -18.83 6.76
C PHE A 185 5.13 -20.11 6.59
N ILE A 186 5.67 -20.39 5.40
CA ILE A 186 6.64 -21.49 5.24
C ILE A 186 7.92 -21.17 6.04
N LYS A 187 8.41 -19.93 5.95
CA LYS A 187 9.62 -19.49 6.68
C LYS A 187 9.40 -19.48 8.19
N ALA A 188 8.31 -18.87 8.65
CA ALA A 188 7.92 -18.85 10.07
C ALA A 188 7.90 -20.24 10.68
N ARG A 189 7.38 -21.25 9.95
CA ARG A 189 7.38 -22.63 10.44
C ARG A 189 8.78 -23.22 10.59
N ARG A 190 9.70 -22.94 9.67
CA ARG A 190 11.11 -23.39 9.77
C ARG A 190 11.82 -22.77 10.97
N GLU A 191 11.42 -21.56 11.32
CA GLU A 191 11.94 -20.79 12.45
C GLU A 191 11.22 -21.09 13.78
N GLY A 192 10.20 -21.96 13.77
CA GLY A 192 9.44 -22.33 14.97
C GLY A 192 8.45 -21.27 15.45
N THR A 193 8.18 -20.24 14.66
CA THR A 193 7.24 -19.15 14.95
C THR A 193 5.80 -19.57 14.58
N SER A 194 4.81 -19.16 15.39
CA SER A 194 3.40 -19.36 15.06
C SER A 194 2.97 -18.51 13.86
N TYR A 195 1.93 -18.92 13.14
CA TYR A 195 1.39 -18.11 12.04
C TYR A 195 0.70 -16.85 12.57
N LYS A 196 0.09 -16.89 13.76
CA LYS A 196 -0.43 -15.69 14.44
C LYS A 196 0.64 -14.63 14.65
N GLU A 197 1.78 -15.01 15.20
CA GLU A 197 2.90 -14.09 15.46
C GLU A 197 3.50 -13.56 14.16
N ALA A 198 3.71 -14.44 13.17
CA ALA A 198 4.19 -14.04 11.85
C ALA A 198 3.24 -13.04 11.17
N LEU A 199 1.92 -13.24 11.29
CA LEU A 199 0.90 -12.34 10.76
C LEU A 199 0.91 -10.97 11.45
N MET A 200 1.01 -10.94 12.78
CA MET A 200 1.09 -9.66 13.50
C MET A 200 2.34 -8.88 13.14
N ARG A 201 3.50 -9.56 13.10
CA ARG A 201 4.75 -8.92 12.67
C ARG A 201 4.64 -8.39 11.24
N PHE A 202 4.01 -9.14 10.34
CA PHE A 202 3.79 -8.73 8.96
C PHE A 202 2.90 -7.48 8.88
N LEU A 203 1.75 -7.49 9.56
CA LEU A 203 0.83 -6.36 9.59
C LEU A 203 1.54 -5.11 10.11
N SER A 204 2.28 -5.22 11.22
CA SER A 204 2.97 -4.08 11.83
C SER A 204 4.13 -3.58 10.98
N HIS A 205 5.04 -4.45 10.54
CA HIS A 205 6.36 -4.00 10.07
C HIS A 205 6.64 -4.22 8.59
N GLU A 206 5.89 -5.10 7.90
CA GLU A 206 6.18 -5.39 6.50
C GLU A 206 5.72 -4.23 5.62
N LYS A 207 6.65 -3.37 5.24
CA LYS A 207 6.37 -2.14 4.48
C LYS A 207 5.97 -2.42 3.04
N GLU A 208 6.64 -3.37 2.39
CA GLU A 208 6.49 -3.64 0.95
C GLU A 208 5.09 -4.18 0.59
N SER A 209 4.39 -4.78 1.55
CA SER A 209 3.00 -5.22 1.37
C SER A 209 2.01 -4.07 1.44
N LYS A 210 2.40 -2.89 1.93
CA LYS A 210 1.50 -1.75 2.14
C LYS A 210 1.61 -0.76 0.99
N LYS A 211 0.48 -0.24 0.54
CA LYS A 211 0.42 0.81 -0.49
C LYS A 211 -0.59 1.86 -0.11
N TRP A 212 -0.24 3.12 -0.33
CA TRP A 212 -1.18 4.23 -0.21
C TRP A 212 -2.19 4.18 -1.36
N ILE A 213 -3.46 4.23 -1.00
CA ILE A 213 -4.60 4.35 -1.94
C ILE A 213 -5.11 5.79 -1.93
N PHE A 214 -5.11 6.42 -0.76
CA PHE A 214 -5.47 7.82 -0.59
C PHE A 214 -4.69 8.41 0.59
N HIS A 215 -4.14 9.61 0.40
CA HIS A 215 -3.43 10.34 1.46
C HIS A 215 -3.97 11.76 1.58
N PRO A 216 -4.31 12.25 2.79
CA PRO A 216 -4.97 13.55 2.96
C PRO A 216 -4.11 14.74 2.50
N ASN A 217 -2.77 14.60 2.56
CA ASN A 217 -1.84 15.62 2.08
C ASN A 217 -1.62 15.61 0.55
N PHE A 218 -2.17 14.65 -0.19
CA PHE A 218 -1.84 14.45 -1.60
C PHE A 218 -2.11 15.69 -2.47
N GLN A 219 -3.32 16.24 -2.41
CA GLN A 219 -3.69 17.40 -3.24
C GLN A 219 -2.84 18.64 -2.92
N ARG A 220 -2.53 18.85 -1.63
CA ARG A 220 -1.65 19.95 -1.20
C ARG A 220 -0.21 19.76 -1.69
N ALA A 221 0.34 18.57 -1.53
CA ALA A 221 1.68 18.25 -2.01
C ALA A 221 1.79 18.43 -3.54
N LYS A 222 0.78 17.96 -4.28
CA LYS A 222 0.69 18.13 -5.74
C LYS A 222 0.62 19.61 -6.15
N ALA A 223 -0.22 20.41 -5.50
CA ALA A 223 -0.33 21.84 -5.80
C ALA A 223 1.00 22.57 -5.57
N ASN A 224 1.67 22.29 -4.45
CA ASN A 224 2.98 22.86 -4.14
C ASN A 224 4.05 22.45 -5.17
N ALA A 225 4.04 21.19 -5.61
CA ALA A 225 4.96 20.70 -6.64
C ALA A 225 4.74 21.41 -7.98
N ILE A 226 3.48 21.60 -8.39
CA ILE A 226 3.13 22.33 -9.61
C ILE A 226 3.61 23.78 -9.54
N GLU A 227 3.39 24.45 -8.41
CA GLU A 227 3.82 25.84 -8.23
C GLU A 227 5.35 25.95 -8.24
N ALA A 228 6.06 25.04 -7.56
CA ALA A 228 7.51 25.00 -7.56
C ALA A 228 8.07 24.78 -8.97
N LEU A 229 7.48 23.88 -9.76
CA LEU A 229 7.90 23.61 -11.14
C LEU A 229 7.63 24.82 -12.06
N LYS A 230 6.48 25.50 -11.91
CA LYS A 230 6.20 26.76 -12.65
C LYS A 230 7.22 27.85 -12.33
N ARG A 231 7.56 28.03 -11.04
CA ARG A 231 8.58 29.00 -10.62
C ARG A 231 9.97 28.68 -11.19
N ARG A 232 10.31 27.39 -11.37
CA ARG A 232 11.55 27.00 -12.06
C ARG A 232 11.54 27.46 -13.52
N PHE A 233 10.47 27.18 -14.27
CA PHE A 233 10.34 27.67 -15.65
C PHE A 233 10.36 29.20 -15.77
N GLU A 234 9.69 29.91 -14.87
CA GLU A 234 9.72 31.38 -14.86
C GLU A 234 11.14 31.91 -14.61
N ASN A 235 11.90 31.27 -13.72
CA ASN A 235 13.30 31.64 -13.48
C ASN A 235 14.21 31.33 -14.67
N GLU A 236 14.00 30.20 -15.36
CA GLU A 236 14.77 29.83 -16.56
C GLU A 236 14.45 30.75 -17.75
N ARG A 237 13.20 31.24 -17.84
CA ARG A 237 12.74 32.18 -18.88
C ARG A 237 12.97 33.65 -18.56
N LYS A 238 13.67 34.00 -17.47
CA LYS A 238 13.99 35.39 -17.18
C LYS A 238 14.86 35.97 -18.30
N LEU A 239 14.28 36.93 -19.01
CA LEU A 239 14.99 37.80 -19.94
C LEU A 239 15.88 38.74 -19.12
N ALA A 240 17.14 38.83 -19.51
CA ALA A 240 18.06 39.84 -19.03
C ALA A 240 18.65 40.57 -20.24
N LYS A 241 19.12 41.79 -20.01
CA LYS A 241 19.91 42.49 -21.01
C LYS A 241 21.34 42.00 -20.95
N PHE A 242 21.92 41.82 -22.13
CA PHE A 242 23.31 41.46 -22.31
C PHE A 242 23.97 42.52 -23.16
N THR A 243 25.26 42.74 -22.93
CA THR A 243 26.14 43.55 -23.75
C THR A 243 27.32 42.73 -24.22
N CYS A 244 27.79 42.96 -25.44
CA CYS A 244 28.99 42.30 -25.96
C CYS A 244 30.20 43.13 -25.60
N VAL A 245 31.13 42.57 -24.83
CA VAL A 245 32.34 43.26 -24.40
C VAL A 245 33.20 43.68 -25.61
N MET A 246 33.17 42.92 -26.71
CA MET A 246 33.94 43.17 -27.94
C MET A 246 33.28 44.19 -28.88
N CYS A 247 32.01 44.00 -29.24
CA CYS A 247 31.35 44.84 -30.27
C CYS A 247 30.39 45.90 -29.71
N LYS A 248 30.20 45.94 -28.38
CA LYS A 248 29.37 46.91 -27.63
C LYS A 248 27.90 46.94 -28.04
N VAL A 249 27.39 45.88 -28.64
CA VAL A 249 25.96 45.72 -28.94
C VAL A 249 25.26 45.19 -27.69
N ASP A 250 24.08 45.75 -27.41
CA ASP A 250 23.18 45.28 -26.37
C ASP A 250 22.03 44.46 -26.99
N TRP A 251 21.60 43.39 -26.33
CA TRP A 251 20.45 42.58 -26.73
C TRP A 251 19.75 41.96 -25.52
N ASP A 252 18.48 41.58 -25.71
CA ASP A 252 17.74 40.81 -24.71
C ASP A 252 18.00 39.31 -24.95
N GLY A 253 18.31 38.57 -23.88
CA GLY A 253 18.56 37.13 -23.92
C GLY A 253 18.06 36.42 -22.68
N PHE A 254 17.92 35.10 -22.73
CA PHE A 254 17.55 34.31 -21.55
C PHE A 254 18.78 34.10 -20.67
N ILE A 255 18.65 34.26 -19.34
CA ILE A 255 19.79 34.08 -18.42
C ILE A 255 20.47 32.71 -18.60
N GLN A 256 19.71 31.67 -18.97
CA GLN A 256 20.23 30.34 -19.28
C GLN A 256 20.18 30.06 -20.79
N GLY A 257 21.21 29.39 -21.33
CA GLY A 257 21.21 28.92 -22.73
C GLY A 257 22.31 29.48 -23.65
N GLY A 258 23.36 30.11 -23.10
CA GLY A 258 24.47 30.64 -23.90
C GLY A 258 24.04 31.83 -24.75
N ASN A 259 24.07 33.03 -24.17
CA ASN A 259 23.65 34.27 -24.84
C ASN A 259 24.67 34.68 -25.91
N ILE A 260 24.50 34.15 -27.12
CA ILE A 260 25.35 34.45 -28.27
C ILE A 260 25.12 35.89 -28.71
N CYS A 261 26.20 36.66 -28.83
CA CYS A 261 26.13 38.01 -29.37
C CYS A 261 25.61 37.97 -30.82
N PRO A 262 24.54 38.72 -31.16
CA PRO A 262 23.92 38.67 -32.49
C PRO A 262 24.84 39.20 -33.61
N LYS A 263 25.85 40.01 -33.26
CA LYS A 263 26.81 40.58 -34.21
C LYS A 263 28.10 39.78 -34.33
N CYS A 264 28.54 39.13 -33.24
CA CYS A 264 29.80 38.38 -33.22
C CYS A 264 29.61 36.88 -33.44
N GLY A 265 28.39 36.36 -33.25
CA GLY A 265 28.11 34.93 -33.35
C GLY A 265 28.75 34.09 -32.24
N ASP A 266 29.25 34.71 -31.17
CA ASP A 266 29.90 34.04 -30.05
C ASP A 266 29.32 34.50 -28.70
N HIS A 267 29.28 33.57 -27.74
CA HIS A 267 28.80 33.75 -26.37
C HIS A 267 29.92 34.13 -25.39
N LEU A 268 31.19 33.88 -25.72
CA LEU A 268 32.35 34.13 -24.84
C LEU A 268 32.50 35.61 -24.42
N TYR A 269 31.96 36.54 -25.21
CA TYR A 269 32.04 37.98 -24.96
C TYR A 269 30.74 38.59 -24.43
N SER A 270 29.76 37.76 -24.08
CA SER A 270 28.48 38.21 -23.52
C SER A 270 28.61 38.53 -22.02
N LYS A 271 28.08 39.68 -21.60
CA LYS A 271 28.01 40.08 -20.19
C LYS A 271 26.60 40.56 -19.86
N GLN A 272 26.00 40.04 -18.79
CA GLN A 272 24.70 40.51 -18.30
C GLN A 272 24.83 41.93 -17.71
N ILE A 273 23.87 42.80 -17.99
CA ILE A 273 23.76 44.19 -17.53
C ILE A 273 22.43 44.47 -16.84
#